data_AF-A0A1G8ZG76-F1
#
_entry.id   AF-A0A1G8ZG76-F1
#
_cell.length_a   1.000
_cell.length_b   1.000
_cell.length_c   1.000
_cell.angle_alpha   90.00
_cell.angle_beta   90.00
_cell.angle_gamma   90.00
#
_symmetry.space_group_name_H-M   'P 1'
#
loop_
_entity.id
_entity.type
_entity.pdbx_description
1 polymer ?
#
loop_
_entity_poly.entity_id
_entity_poly.type
_entity_poly.pdbx_seq_one_letter_code
_entity_poly.pdbx_strand_id
1 'polypeptide(L)' 'MILLSPAAAEDIERLRSFLDTVNPDAAKRALALIWKAIDRLQDLPALGRPTEDASIRQIIVRFGSWLCANA' A
#
# COMPACT_ATOMS: atom_id res chain seq x y z
N MET A 1 2.87 -9.72 15.11
CA MET A 1 3.18 -8.28 15.18
C MET A 1 3.99 -7.91 13.94
N ILE A 2 3.52 -6.98 13.13
CA ILE A 2 4.25 -6.48 11.96
C ILE A 2 5.18 -5.35 12.39
N LEU A 3 6.41 -5.36 11.89
CA LEU A 3 7.37 -4.28 12.09
C LEU A 3 7.58 -3.56 10.76
N LEU A 4 7.50 -2.23 10.80
CA LEU A 4 7.87 -1.38 9.67
C LEU A 4 9.30 -0.88 9.86
N SER A 5 10.10 -0.94 8.81
CA SER A 5 11.40 -0.26 8.81
C SER A 5 11.19 1.26 8.84
N PRO A 6 12.17 2.03 9.34
CA PRO A 6 12.11 3.49 9.32
C PRO A 6 11.84 4.04 7.91
N ALA A 7 12.53 3.49 6.90
CA ALA A 7 12.34 3.87 5.50
C ALA A 7 10.90 3.59 5.02
N ALA A 8 10.28 2.48 5.43
CA ALA A 8 8.90 2.18 5.06
C ALA A 8 7.90 3.18 5.69
N ALA A 9 8.16 3.64 6.92
CA ALA A 9 7.34 4.67 7.55
C ALA A 9 7.45 6.02 6.82
N GLU A 10 8.68 6.41 6.43
CA GLU A 10 8.92 7.61 5.61
C GLU A 10 8.25 7.53 4.24
N ASP A 11 8.27 6.36 3.59
CA ASP A 11 7.60 6.14 2.30
C ASP A 11 6.08 6.31 2.41
N ILE A 12 5.46 5.83 3.49
CA ILE A 12 4.03 6.01 3.75
C ILE A 12 3.70 7.49 3.94
N GLU A 13 4.51 8.21 4.71
CA GLU A 13 4.30 9.65 4.94
C GLU A 13 4.50 10.47 3.66
N ARG A 14 5.50 10.13 2.84
CA ARG A 14 5.71 10.74 1.52
C ARG A 14 4.52 10.52 0.60
N LEU A 15 3.98 9.30 0.57
CA LEU A 15 2.78 8.98 -0.20
C LEU A 15 1.55 9.77 0.27
N ARG A 16 1.35 9.86 1.60
CA ARG A 16 0.27 10.65 2.20
C ARG A 16 0.36 12.11 1.78
N SER A 17 1.53 12.72 1.99
CA SER A 17 1.78 14.13 1.67
C SER A 17 1.56 14.42 0.19
N PHE A 18 2.04 13.52 -0.69
CA PHE A 18 1.82 13.66 -2.13
C PHE A 18 0.33 13.64 -2.50
N LEU A 19 -0.42 12.67 -1.99
CA LEU A 19 -1.85 12.55 -2.28
C LEU A 19 -2.67 13.69 -1.65
N ASP A 20 -2.29 14.18 -0.47
CA ASP A 20 -2.94 15.30 0.20
C ASP A 20 -2.88 16.59 -0.64
N THR A 21 -1.82 16.79 -1.45
CA THR A 21 -1.76 17.95 -2.37
C THR A 21 -2.80 17.93 -3.48
N VAL A 22 -3.33 16.75 -3.82
CA VAL A 22 -4.28 16.56 -4.93
C VAL A 22 -5.70 16.32 -4.40
N ASN A 23 -5.87 15.41 -3.45
CA ASN A 23 -7.14 15.04 -2.85
C ASN A 23 -6.92 14.38 -1.47
N PRO A 24 -7.19 15.10 -0.37
CA PRO A 24 -7.02 14.57 0.98
C PRO A 24 -7.84 13.31 1.28
N ASP A 25 -9.01 13.15 0.68
CA ASP A 25 -9.81 11.93 0.86
C ASP A 25 -9.22 10.75 0.10
N ALA A 26 -8.55 11.01 -1.03
CA ALA A 26 -7.80 9.98 -1.74
C ALA A 26 -6.58 9.51 -0.92
N ALA A 27 -5.88 10.42 -0.24
CA ALA A 27 -4.80 10.08 0.68
C ALA A 27 -5.28 9.16 1.81
N LYS A 28 -6.37 9.52 2.48
CA LYS A 28 -6.99 8.68 3.54
C LYS A 28 -7.35 7.29 3.02
N ARG A 29 -7.97 7.20 1.82
CA ARG A 29 -8.32 5.91 1.21
C ARG A 29 -7.10 5.07 0.87
N ALA A 30 -6.02 5.68 0.35
CA ALA A 30 -4.78 4.97 0.05
C ALA A 30 -4.17 4.34 1.31
N LEU A 31 -4.05 5.13 2.38
CA LEU A 31 -3.47 4.66 3.65
C LEU A 31 -4.33 3.54 4.27
N ALA A 32 -5.66 3.68 4.23
CA ALA A 32 -6.56 2.63 4.72
C ALA A 32 -6.38 1.30 3.96
N LEU A 33 -6.16 1.34 2.64
CA LEU A 33 -5.92 0.15 1.83
C LEU A 33 -4.57 -0.51 2.15
N ILE A 34 -3.53 0.29 2.36
CA ILE A 34 -2.20 -0.21 2.76
C ILE A 34 -2.29 -0.89 4.12
N TRP A 35 -2.90 -0.25 5.11
CA TRP A 35 -3.08 -0.83 6.44
C TRP A 35 -3.87 -2.14 6.40
N LYS A 36 -4.97 -2.18 5.65
CA LYS A 36 -5.75 -3.40 5.48
C LYS A 36 -4.94 -4.54 4.84
N ALA A 37 -4.01 -4.23 3.94
CA ALA A 37 -3.12 -5.22 3.36
C ALA A 37 -2.08 -5.72 4.38
N ILE A 38 -1.56 -4.83 5.22
CA ILE A 38 -0.64 -5.17 6.32
C ILE A 38 -1.32 -6.04 7.38
N ASP A 39 -2.56 -5.73 7.76
CA ASP A 39 -3.30 -6.53 8.73
C ASP A 39 -3.47 -7.98 8.26
N ARG A 40 -3.76 -8.17 6.96
CA ARG A 40 -3.86 -9.51 6.36
C ARG A 40 -2.56 -10.29 6.37
N LEU A 41 -1.40 -9.62 6.41
CA LEU A 41 -0.10 -10.30 6.52
C LEU A 41 0.08 -10.96 7.89
N GLN A 42 -0.63 -10.50 8.93
CA GLN A 42 -0.59 -11.14 10.24
C GLN A 42 -1.21 -12.54 10.18
N ASP A 43 -2.30 -12.69 9.44
CA ASP A 43 -3.02 -13.95 9.31
C ASP A 43 -2.44 -14.85 8.21
N LEU A 44 -1.98 -14.25 7.10
CA LEU A 44 -1.52 -14.95 5.90
C LEU A 44 -0.17 -14.39 5.41
N PRO A 45 0.96 -14.78 6.03
CA PRO A 45 2.30 -14.29 5.64
C PRO A 45 2.69 -14.63 4.20
N ALA A 46 2.13 -15.72 3.65
CA ALA A 46 2.39 -16.18 2.29
C ALA A 46 1.55 -15.47 1.20
N LEU A 47 0.71 -14.49 1.57
CA LEU A 47 -0.19 -13.78 0.66
C LEU A 47 0.57 -13.02 -0.46
N GLY A 48 1.79 -12.59 -0.19
CA GLY A 48 2.62 -11.88 -1.15
C GLY A 48 3.17 -12.77 -2.26
N ARG A 49 3.23 -12.21 -3.47
CA ARG A 49 3.86 -12.85 -4.63
C ARG A 49 5.37 -12.95 -4.41
N PRO A 50 6.01 -14.08 -4.76
CA PRO A 50 7.46 -14.19 -4.71
C PRO A 50 8.08 -13.19 -5.69
N THR A 51 9.23 -12.65 -5.32
CA THR A 51 10.07 -11.81 -6.20
C THR A 51 11.32 -12.58 -6.62
N GLU A 52 12.22 -11.94 -7.37
CA GLU A 52 13.53 -12.52 -7.72
C GLU A 52 14.35 -12.88 -6.47
N ASP A 53 14.19 -12.10 -5.40
CA ASP A 53 14.70 -12.44 -4.07
C ASP A 53 13.67 -13.29 -3.31
N ALA A 54 14.08 -14.48 -2.89
CA ALA A 54 13.25 -15.42 -2.14
C ALA A 54 12.89 -14.93 -0.72
N SER A 55 13.65 -13.99 -0.17
CA SER A 55 13.38 -13.34 1.11
C SER A 55 12.35 -12.21 1.01
N ILE A 56 12.08 -11.72 -0.20
CA ILE A 56 11.16 -10.62 -0.46
C ILE A 56 9.86 -11.13 -1.07
N ARG A 57 8.75 -10.61 -0.55
CA ARG A 57 7.41 -10.85 -1.10
C ARG A 57 6.72 -9.53 -1.38
N GLN A 58 6.04 -9.45 -2.51
CA GLN A 58 5.34 -8.25 -2.94
C GLN A 58 3.83 -8.43 -2.82
N ILE A 59 3.17 -7.43 -2.24
CA ILE A 59 1.71 -7.29 -2.29
C ILE A 59 1.37 -6.08 -3.14
N ILE A 60 0.53 -6.30 -4.15
CA ILE A 60 0.00 -5.23 -5.00
C ILE A 60 -1.28 -4.72 -4.35
N VAL A 61 -1.22 -3.52 -3.76
CA VAL A 61 -2.40 -2.80 -3.28
C VAL A 61 -2.92 -1.92 -4.42
N ARG A 62 -4.03 -2.31 -5.03
CA ARG A 62 -4.67 -1.50 -6.06
C ARG A 62 -5.31 -0.27 -5.42
N PHE A 63 -4.94 0.91 -5.91
CA PHE A 63 -5.48 2.19 -5.49
C PHE A 63 -5.88 3.01 -6.72
N GLY A 64 -7.04 3.66 -6.61
CA GLY A 64 -7.63 4.44 -7.70
C GLY A 64 -8.33 3.58 -8.76
N SER A 65 -9.15 4.25 -9.58
CA SER A 65 -9.73 3.70 -10.79
C SER A 65 -9.26 4.57 -11.95
N TRP A 66 -8.53 4.00 -12.91
CA TRP A 66 -8.41 4.60 -14.23
C TRP A 66 -9.78 4.48 -14.89
N LEU A 67 -10.64 5.49 -14.72
CA LEU A 67 -11.91 5.54 -15.42
C LEU A 67 -11.65 6.10 -16.82
N CYS A 68 -11.11 5.24 -17.70
CA CYS A 68 -11.37 5.32 -19.13
C CYS A 68 -12.46 4.28 -19.42
N ALA A 69 -13.70 4.59 -19.06
CA ALA A 69 -14.87 3.80 -19.45
C ALA A 69 -15.91 4.78 -20.02
N ASN A 70 -15.90 4.90 -21.34
CA ASN A 70 -16.85 5.61 -22.21
C ASN A 70 -17.10 7.11 -21.95
N ALA A 71 -16.44 7.94 -22.74
CA ALA A 71 -17.02 9.16 -23.30
C ALA A 71 -16.94 9.05 -24.84
#